data_AF-A0A8H7SKP2-F1
#
_entry.id   AF-A0A8H7SKP2-F1
#
_cell.length_a   1.000
_cell.length_b   1.000
_cell.length_c   1.000
_cell.angle_alpha   90.00
_cell.angle_beta   90.00
_cell.angle_gamma   90.00
#
_symmetry.space_group_name_H-M   'P 1'
#
loop_
_entity.id
_entity.type
_entity.pdbx_description
1 polymer ?
#
loop_
_entity_poly.entity_id
_entity_poly.type
_entity_poly.pdbx_seq_one_letter_code
_entity_poly.pdbx_strand_id
1 'polypeptide(L)'
;MNEEIKIEKIDEAYKQVIRKFPEPHGGYDSLPQLWQDLAPIILETIHLTPATAIQCLLNYTGDFHEFCEAFKEDTDLHEYKEYFDAMDFAWCTVLKGNTSQTDKVRIVNVLRDGQDRASKLGLSEVYSHATDKVDN
;
A
#
# COMPACT_ATOMS: atom_id res chain seq x y z
N MET A 1 12.67 -22.04 2.62
CA MET A 1 12.91 -20.85 3.46
C MET A 1 11.78 -20.81 4.46
N ASN A 2 12.06 -20.72 5.77
CA ASN A 2 11.02 -20.63 6.81
C ASN A 2 10.20 -19.35 6.58
N GLU A 3 8.87 -19.42 6.69
CA GLU A 3 7.98 -18.27 6.48
C GLU A 3 8.30 -17.13 7.46
N GLU A 4 8.70 -17.46 8.69
CA GLU A 4 9.15 -16.49 9.70
C GLU A 4 10.35 -15.68 9.20
N ILE A 5 11.35 -16.35 8.61
CA ILE A 5 12.53 -15.67 8.02
C ILE A 5 12.12 -14.79 6.84
N LYS A 6 11.08 -15.16 6.09
CA LYS A 6 10.55 -14.32 5.00
C LYS A 6 9.87 -13.07 5.56
N ILE A 7 9.04 -13.22 6.58
CA ILE A 7 8.34 -12.12 7.25
C ILE A 7 9.34 -11.14 7.87
N GLU A 8 10.36 -11.64 8.60
CA GLU A 8 11.40 -10.80 9.20
C GLU A 8 12.16 -9.96 8.15
N LYS A 9 12.48 -10.56 6.99
CA LYS A 9 13.15 -9.85 5.90
C LYS A 9 12.27 -8.75 5.31
N ILE A 10 10.99 -9.04 5.09
CA ILE A 10 10.01 -8.07 4.59
C ILE A 10 9.85 -6.93 5.59
N ASP A 11 9.69 -7.25 6.88
CA ASP A 11 9.52 -6.27 7.95
C ASP A 11 10.76 -5.38 8.13
N GLU A 12 11.96 -5.95 8.08
CA GLU A 12 13.18 -5.13 8.14
C GLU A 12 13.32 -4.24 6.91
N ALA A 13 13.06 -4.75 5.69
CA ALA A 13 13.06 -3.93 4.48
C ALA A 13 12.05 -2.77 4.59
N TYR A 14 10.84 -3.05 5.09
CA TYR A 14 9.82 -2.02 5.31
C TYR A 14 10.26 -0.97 6.32
N LYS A 15 10.83 -1.40 7.46
CA LYS A 15 11.37 -0.48 8.46
C LYS A 15 12.45 0.42 7.89
N GLN A 16 13.27 -0.05 6.94
CA GLN A 16 14.26 0.80 6.28
C GLN A 16 13.60 1.89 5.43
N VAL A 17 12.51 1.59 4.71
CA VAL A 17 11.71 2.60 3.99
C VAL A 17 11.17 3.65 4.95
N ILE A 18 10.51 3.23 6.02
CA ILE A 18 9.92 4.14 7.02
C ILE A 18 10.99 5.00 7.71
N ARG A 19 12.13 4.41 8.08
CA ARG A 19 13.26 5.15 8.69
C ARG A 19 13.88 6.16 7.74
N LYS A 20 13.84 5.90 6.44
CA LYS A 20 14.40 6.79 5.42
C LYS A 20 13.44 7.93 5.06
N PHE A 21 12.15 7.85 5.41
CA PHE A 21 11.16 8.87 5.07
C PHE A 21 11.06 10.15 5.97
N PRO A 22 11.68 10.33 7.16
CA PRO A 22 11.29 11.41 8.08
C PRO A 22 11.46 12.83 7.50
N GLU A 23 10.55 13.74 7.86
CA GLU A 23 10.28 15.04 7.22
C GLU A 23 11.47 15.93 6.78
N PRO A 24 11.26 16.81 5.77
CA PRO A 24 10.03 16.97 4.97
C PRO A 24 9.99 16.06 3.72
N HIS A 25 11.13 15.49 3.33
CA HIS A 25 11.24 14.52 2.22
C HIS A 25 12.07 13.28 2.62
N GLY A 26 12.58 13.22 3.85
CA GLY A 26 13.49 12.15 4.25
C GLY A 26 14.73 12.08 3.38
N GLY A 27 15.26 10.87 3.26
CA GLY A 27 16.30 10.50 2.31
C GLY A 27 15.76 10.08 0.94
N TYR A 28 14.51 10.44 0.60
CA TYR A 28 13.94 10.25 -0.73
C TYR A 28 13.73 11.61 -1.41
N ASP A 29 14.24 11.75 -2.62
CA ASP A 29 14.12 13.00 -3.39
C ASP A 29 12.78 13.10 -4.12
N SER A 30 12.04 11.99 -4.26
CA SER A 30 10.76 11.92 -4.99
C SER A 30 9.96 10.65 -4.66
N LEU A 31 8.66 10.66 -4.93
CA LEU A 31 7.81 9.48 -4.75
C LEU A 31 8.25 8.27 -5.60
N PRO A 32 8.65 8.40 -6.88
CA PRO A 32 9.17 7.28 -7.67
C PRO A 32 10.35 6.58 -7.01
N GLN A 33 11.27 7.33 -6.39
CA GLN A 33 12.41 6.74 -5.69
C GLN A 33 11.97 5.96 -4.45
N LEU A 34 10.99 6.48 -3.69
CA LEU A 34 10.41 5.75 -2.56
C LEU A 34 9.69 4.48 -3.05
N TRP A 35 8.93 4.59 -4.14
CA TRP A 35 8.18 3.49 -4.71
C TRP A 35 9.07 2.34 -5.18
N GLN A 36 10.27 2.64 -5.70
CA GLN A 36 11.26 1.62 -6.06
C GLN A 36 11.68 0.74 -4.87
N ASP A 37 11.71 1.28 -3.65
CA ASP A 37 12.01 0.52 -2.44
C ASP A 37 10.75 -0.16 -1.87
N LEU A 38 9.58 0.48 -1.95
CA LEU A 38 8.33 -0.01 -1.38
C LEU A 38 7.64 -1.11 -2.22
N ALA A 39 7.59 -0.96 -3.54
CA ALA A 39 6.88 -1.88 -4.43
C ALA A 39 7.36 -3.34 -4.34
N PRO A 40 8.68 -3.64 -4.27
CA PRO A 40 9.16 -5.00 -4.07
C PRO A 40 8.69 -5.62 -2.75
N ILE A 41 8.56 -4.81 -1.69
CA ILE A 41 8.09 -5.26 -0.37
C ILE A 41 6.62 -5.67 -0.46
N ILE A 42 5.79 -4.83 -1.10
CA ILE A 42 4.38 -5.14 -1.35
C ILE A 42 4.26 -6.43 -2.16
N LEU A 43 5.03 -6.58 -3.24
CA LEU A 43 5.02 -7.76 -4.09
C LEU A 43 5.41 -9.04 -3.33
N GLU A 44 6.39 -8.98 -2.43
CA GLU A 44 6.75 -10.14 -1.61
C GLU A 44 5.68 -10.47 -0.55
N THR A 45 5.00 -9.44 -0.03
CA THR A 45 3.94 -9.55 0.99
C THR A 45 2.70 -10.26 0.48
N ILE A 46 2.29 -10.08 -0.79
CA ILE A 46 1.10 -10.76 -1.32
C ILE A 46 1.23 -12.30 -1.35
N HIS A 47 2.44 -12.82 -1.16
CA HIS A 47 2.74 -14.25 -1.13
C HIS A 47 2.80 -14.84 0.30
N LEU A 48 2.54 -14.05 1.33
CA LEU A 48 2.44 -14.52 2.72
C LEU A 48 1.08 -15.18 3.00
N THR A 49 0.90 -15.79 4.17
CA THR A 49 -0.45 -16.20 4.60
C THR A 49 -1.44 -15.02 4.53
N PRO A 50 -2.72 -15.26 4.19
CA PRO A 50 -3.69 -14.18 4.02
C PRO A 50 -3.80 -13.25 5.24
N ALA A 51 -3.79 -13.80 6.46
CA ALA A 51 -3.89 -12.99 7.68
C ALA A 51 -2.69 -12.05 7.84
N THR A 52 -1.47 -12.54 7.61
CA THR A 52 -0.26 -11.72 7.67
C THR A 52 -0.22 -10.70 6.54
N ALA A 53 -0.54 -11.11 5.31
CA ALA A 53 -0.54 -10.23 4.15
C ALA A 53 -1.55 -9.07 4.32
N ILE A 54 -2.76 -9.34 4.83
CA ILE A 54 -3.76 -8.30 5.14
C ILE A 54 -3.19 -7.31 6.16
N GLN A 55 -2.62 -7.79 7.27
CA GLN A 55 -2.12 -6.91 8.32
C GLN A 55 -0.95 -6.04 7.83
N CYS A 56 -0.07 -6.58 6.99
CA CYS A 56 0.99 -5.81 6.35
C CYS A 56 0.42 -4.77 5.37
N LEU A 57 -0.47 -5.17 4.46
CA LEU A 57 -1.04 -4.26 3.47
C LEU A 57 -1.86 -3.14 4.10
N LEU A 58 -2.56 -3.38 5.22
CA LEU A 58 -3.24 -2.31 5.97
C LEU A 58 -2.27 -1.19 6.36
N ASN A 59 -1.10 -1.56 6.89
CA ASN A 59 -0.08 -0.58 7.29
C ASN A 59 0.52 0.10 6.07
N TYR A 60 0.92 -0.69 5.06
CA TYR A 60 1.62 -0.17 3.88
C TYR A 60 0.74 0.77 3.07
N THR A 61 -0.57 0.49 3.02
CA THR A 61 -1.53 1.33 2.31
C THR A 61 -1.72 2.66 3.02
N GLY A 62 -1.84 2.67 4.35
CA GLY A 62 -1.91 3.91 5.13
C GLY A 62 -0.67 4.77 4.95
N ASP A 63 0.52 4.18 5.12
CA ASP A 63 1.78 4.91 4.97
C ASP A 63 1.98 5.39 3.51
N PHE A 64 1.60 4.60 2.52
CA PHE A 64 1.59 5.01 1.11
C PHE A 64 0.75 6.26 0.87
N HIS A 65 -0.41 6.37 1.51
CA HIS A 65 -1.25 7.58 1.40
C HIS A 65 -0.59 8.81 2.02
N GLU A 66 0.18 8.63 3.09
CA GLU A 66 0.99 9.70 3.68
C GLU A 66 2.14 10.11 2.75
N PHE A 67 2.82 9.15 2.11
CA PHE A 67 3.85 9.44 1.11
C PHE A 67 3.29 10.23 -0.06
N CYS A 68 2.09 9.87 -0.53
CA CYS A 68 1.45 10.60 -1.61
C CYS A 68 1.20 12.06 -1.26
N GLU A 69 0.75 12.35 -0.04
CA GLU A 69 0.55 13.73 0.44
C GLU A 69 1.88 14.50 0.57
N ALA A 70 2.95 13.83 1.01
CA ALA A 70 4.25 14.46 1.20
C ALA A 70 4.95 14.89 -0.12
N PHE A 71 4.73 14.14 -1.20
CA PHE A 71 5.34 14.40 -2.51
C PHE A 71 4.37 15.00 -3.54
N LYS A 72 3.23 15.54 -3.11
CA LYS A 72 2.16 16.04 -3.99
C LYS A 72 2.54 17.17 -4.93
N GLU A 73 3.58 17.92 -4.61
CA GLU A 73 4.04 19.04 -5.45
C GLU A 73 5.00 18.57 -6.56
N ASP A 74 5.62 17.38 -6.40
CA ASP A 74 6.74 16.91 -7.21
C ASP A 74 6.42 15.64 -8.02
N THR A 75 5.21 15.08 -7.87
CA THR A 75 4.83 13.80 -8.49
C THR A 75 3.77 13.99 -9.57
N ASP A 76 3.97 13.34 -10.71
CA ASP A 76 3.03 13.42 -11.83
C ASP A 76 1.77 12.59 -11.56
N LEU A 77 0.61 13.08 -12.03
CA LEU A 77 -0.68 12.38 -11.89
C LEU A 77 -0.65 10.96 -12.46
N HIS A 78 0.10 10.75 -13.54
CA HIS A 78 0.27 9.44 -14.16
C HIS A 78 0.97 8.45 -13.23
N GLU A 79 2.03 8.89 -12.54
CA GLU A 79 2.79 8.06 -11.59
C GLU A 79 1.91 7.66 -10.41
N TYR A 80 1.14 8.60 -9.85
CA TYR A 80 0.15 8.26 -8.83
C TYR A 80 -0.79 7.16 -9.28
N LYS A 81 -1.34 7.28 -10.50
CA LYS A 81 -2.26 6.27 -11.01
C LYS A 81 -1.62 4.88 -11.06
N GLU A 82 -0.39 4.77 -11.54
CA GLU A 82 0.33 3.49 -11.59
C GLU A 82 0.52 2.89 -10.19
N TYR A 83 0.85 3.72 -9.20
CA TYR A 83 1.07 3.26 -7.82
C TYR A 83 -0.23 2.83 -7.15
N PHE A 84 -1.31 3.58 -7.33
CA PHE A 84 -2.64 3.20 -6.85
C PHE A 84 -3.14 1.92 -7.52
N ASP A 85 -2.95 1.74 -8.84
CA ASP A 85 -3.33 0.53 -9.57
C ASP A 85 -2.53 -0.69 -9.08
N ALA A 86 -1.23 -0.53 -8.77
CA ALA A 86 -0.40 -1.59 -8.20
C ALA A 86 -0.84 -1.97 -6.78
N MET A 87 -1.22 -1.01 -5.95
CA MET A 87 -1.78 -1.26 -4.62
C MET A 87 -3.15 -1.97 -4.71
N ASP A 88 -4.01 -1.58 -5.66
CA ASP A 88 -5.29 -2.23 -5.93
C ASP A 88 -5.09 -3.70 -6.34
N PHE A 89 -4.11 -3.97 -7.21
CA PHE A 89 -3.71 -5.33 -7.57
C PHE A 89 -3.23 -6.15 -6.35
N ALA A 90 -2.43 -5.55 -5.46
CA ALA A 90 -1.95 -6.23 -4.27
C ALA A 90 -3.10 -6.65 -3.35
N TRP A 91 -4.04 -5.74 -3.09
CA TRP A 91 -5.26 -6.04 -2.35
C TRP A 91 -6.10 -7.12 -3.01
N CYS A 92 -6.35 -7.01 -4.31
CA CYS A 92 -7.06 -8.03 -5.09
C CYS A 92 -6.41 -9.42 -4.99
N THR A 93 -5.08 -9.46 -4.85
CA THR A 93 -4.33 -10.70 -4.74
C THR A 93 -4.50 -11.36 -3.38
N VAL A 94 -4.55 -10.57 -2.30
CA VAL A 94 -4.68 -11.06 -0.93
C VAL A 94 -6.12 -11.44 -0.58
N LEU A 95 -7.11 -10.75 -1.17
CA LEU A 95 -8.55 -10.96 -0.95
C LEU A 95 -9.13 -12.22 -1.64
N LYS A 96 -8.41 -13.34 -1.64
CA LYS A 96 -8.81 -14.59 -2.33
C LYS A 96 -9.53 -15.62 -1.46
N GLY A 97 -9.91 -15.28 -0.22
CA GLY A 97 -10.50 -16.23 0.73
C GLY A 97 -11.42 -15.58 1.77
N ASN A 98 -11.72 -16.32 2.84
CA ASN A 98 -12.57 -15.83 3.93
C ASN A 98 -11.84 -14.76 4.76
N THR A 99 -12.08 -13.50 4.43
CA THR A 99 -11.68 -12.34 5.24
C THR A 99 -12.62 -12.19 6.43
N SER A 100 -12.08 -11.98 7.63
CA SER A 100 -12.89 -11.76 8.83
C SER A 100 -13.72 -10.47 8.70
N GLN A 101 -14.88 -10.38 9.37
CA GLN A 101 -15.70 -9.16 9.34
C GLN A 101 -14.94 -7.93 9.84
N THR A 102 -14.11 -8.11 10.87
CA THR A 102 -13.24 -7.03 11.39
C THR A 102 -12.25 -6.56 10.33
N ASP A 103 -11.60 -7.48 9.63
CA ASP A 103 -10.64 -7.12 8.58
C ASP A 103 -11.35 -6.50 7.38
N LYS A 104 -12.53 -6.98 6.98
CA LYS A 104 -13.33 -6.34 5.92
C LYS A 104 -13.57 -4.85 6.23
N VAL A 105 -14.00 -4.52 7.45
CA VAL A 105 -14.21 -3.12 7.87
C VAL A 105 -12.92 -2.32 7.81
N ARG A 106 -11.80 -2.86 8.30
CA ARG A 106 -10.49 -2.17 8.28
C ARG A 106 -10.03 -1.91 6.85
N ILE A 107 -10.19 -2.90 5.96
CA ILE A 107 -9.80 -2.79 4.55
C ILE A 107 -10.67 -1.76 3.85
N VAL A 108 -12.00 -1.82 3.98
CA VAL A 108 -12.89 -0.81 3.38
C VAL A 108 -12.52 0.61 3.85
N ASN A 109 -12.22 0.78 5.14
CA ASN A 109 -11.85 2.10 5.66
C ASN A 109 -10.55 2.63 5.06
N VAL A 110 -9.50 1.80 4.94
CA VAL A 110 -8.23 2.26 4.36
C VAL A 110 -8.36 2.52 2.86
N LEU A 111 -9.11 1.70 2.12
CA LEU A 111 -9.33 1.92 0.68
C LEU A 111 -10.13 3.20 0.43
N ARG A 112 -11.13 3.50 1.27
CA ARG A 112 -11.90 4.75 1.18
C ARG A 112 -11.06 5.98 1.52
N ASP A 113 -10.24 5.94 2.57
CA ASP A 113 -9.31 7.05 2.86
C ASP A 113 -8.36 7.29 1.67
N GLY A 114 -7.90 6.21 1.04
CA GLY A 114 -7.11 6.27 -0.18
C GLY A 114 -7.83 6.91 -1.36
N GLN A 115 -9.10 6.56 -1.59
CA GLN A 115 -9.94 7.19 -2.62
C GLN A 115 -10.13 8.69 -2.34
N ASP A 116 -10.41 9.08 -1.10
CA ASP A 116 -10.61 10.47 -0.71
C ASP A 116 -9.34 11.30 -0.94
N ARG A 117 -8.16 10.74 -0.64
CA ARG A 117 -6.86 11.38 -0.88
C ARG A 117 -6.50 11.43 -2.36
N ALA A 118 -6.68 10.32 -3.10
CA ALA A 118 -6.45 10.27 -4.54
C ALA A 118 -7.31 11.30 -5.30
N SER A 119 -8.56 11.50 -4.85
CA SER A 119 -9.46 12.52 -5.40
C SER A 119 -8.91 13.94 -5.26
N LYS A 120 -8.24 14.25 -4.13
CA LYS A 120 -7.57 15.55 -3.93
C LYS A 120 -6.36 15.75 -4.82
N LEU A 121 -5.71 14.65 -5.24
CA LEU A 121 -4.60 14.65 -6.19
C LEU A 121 -5.10 14.71 -7.66
N GLY A 122 -6.41 14.62 -7.90
CA GLY A 122 -7.01 14.67 -9.24
C GLY A 122 -7.29 13.31 -9.89
N LEU A 123 -7.15 12.21 -9.14
CA LEU A 123 -7.54 10.87 -9.61
C LEU A 123 -9.02 10.63 -9.31
N SER A 124 -9.79 10.24 -10.33
CA SER A 124 -11.24 10.04 -10.17
C SER A 124 -11.61 8.74 -9.47
N GLU A 125 -10.84 7.68 -9.66
CA GLU A 125 -11.17 6.34 -9.16
C GLU A 125 -9.89 5.53 -8.93
N VAL A 126 -9.74 5.01 -7.72
CA VAL A 126 -8.67 4.11 -7.27
C VAL A 126 -9.27 3.02 -6.40
N TYR A 127 -8.58 1.87 -6.28
CA TYR A 127 -9.03 0.74 -5.45
C TYR A 127 -10.41 0.14 -5.80
N SER A 128 -10.94 0.40 -6.99
CA SER A 128 -12.29 -0.05 -7.37
C SER A 128 -12.41 -1.57 -7.32
N HIS A 129 -11.42 -2.29 -7.85
CA HIS A 129 -11.43 -3.76 -7.87
C HIS A 129 -11.31 -4.36 -6.47
N ALA A 130 -10.43 -3.82 -5.62
CA ALA A 130 -10.28 -4.27 -4.25
C ALA A 130 -11.55 -4.00 -3.44
N THR A 131 -12.15 -2.82 -3.58
CA THR A 131 -13.39 -2.46 -2.89
C THR A 131 -14.52 -3.42 -3.23
N ASP A 132 -14.73 -3.69 -4.53
CA ASP A 132 -15.72 -4.67 -5.00
C ASP A 132 -15.48 -6.06 -4.41
N LYS A 133 -14.22 -6.47 -4.26
CA LYS A 133 -13.87 -7.78 -3.69
C LYS A 133 -14.10 -7.89 -2.19
N VAL A 134 -13.97 -6.80 -1.42
CA VAL A 134 -14.20 -6.83 0.03
C VAL A 134 -15.70 -6.93 0.34
N ASP A 135 -16.51 -6.26 -0.48
CA ASP A 135 -17.97 -6.21 -0.32
C ASP A 135 -18.66 -7.53 -0.68
N ASN A 136 -18.04 -8.36 -1.54
CA ASN A 136 -18.51 -9.70 -1.90
C ASN A 136 -18.03 -10.81 -0.93
#